data_AF-A0A5D4MI82-F1
#
_entry.id   AF-A0A5D4MI82-F1
#
_cell.length_a   1.000
_cell.length_b   1.000
_cell.length_c   1.000
_cell.angle_alpha   90.00
_cell.angle_beta   90.00
_cell.angle_gamma   90.00
#
_symmetry.space_group_name_H-M   'P 1'
#
loop_
_entity.id
_entity.type
_entity.pdbx_description
1 polymer ?
#
loop_
_entity_poly.entity_id
_entity_poly.type
_entity_poly.pdbx_seq_one_letter_code
_entity_poly.pdbx_strand_id
1 'polypeptide(L)'
;MKKNLKPMITLTLFIFITSGCLQLSNSINTSREARIEYLGDEEFEKVATLGLGSPIKDDFRKYTFDLKVTHSDKIVERDVSFPDNDSWKEAFNSIDSKVRYWFDEGYEQNNKEENTVRFHKEIVFYAKGITEKEVKEALANLEFKINLESENGDITEYEYSPGDISPTD
;
A
#
# COMPACT_ATOMS: atom_id res chain seq x y z
N MET A 1 37.34 -48.06 53.57
CA MET A 1 37.10 -46.77 54.26
C MET A 1 36.33 -45.84 53.35
N LYS A 2 35.53 -44.96 53.94
CA LYS A 2 34.29 -44.35 53.42
C LYS A 2 34.49 -43.35 52.27
N LYS A 3 33.51 -43.36 51.35
CA LYS A 3 33.25 -42.40 50.28
C LYS A 3 32.83 -41.05 50.86
N ASN A 4 33.27 -39.94 50.26
CA ASN A 4 32.65 -38.62 50.42
C ASN A 4 32.60 -37.93 49.05
N LEU A 5 31.49 -38.13 48.33
CA LEU A 5 31.15 -37.37 47.12
C LEU A 5 30.14 -36.31 47.55
N LYS A 6 30.52 -35.02 47.48
CA LYS A 6 29.60 -33.91 47.76
C LYS A 6 28.77 -33.63 46.50
N PRO A 7 27.43 -33.60 46.55
CA PRO A 7 26.64 -33.09 45.45
C PRO A 7 26.58 -31.57 45.53
N MET A 8 27.13 -30.87 44.53
CA MET A 8 26.93 -29.44 44.33
C MET A 8 25.65 -29.27 43.49
N ILE A 9 24.58 -28.84 44.14
CA ILE A 9 23.29 -28.55 43.51
C ILE A 9 23.44 -27.19 42.81
N THR A 10 23.55 -27.19 41.49
CA THR A 10 23.53 -25.96 40.68
C THR A 10 22.08 -25.61 40.39
N LEU A 11 21.56 -24.58 41.06
CA LEU A 11 20.23 -24.02 40.86
C LEU A 11 20.21 -23.20 39.56
N THR A 12 19.74 -23.80 38.46
CA THR A 12 19.55 -23.09 37.19
C THR A 12 18.24 -22.29 37.26
N LEU A 13 18.36 -20.98 37.48
CA LEU A 13 17.22 -20.05 37.42
C LEU A 13 16.86 -19.80 35.95
N PHE A 14 15.93 -20.58 35.41
CA PHE A 14 15.30 -20.32 34.12
C PHE A 14 14.37 -19.12 34.26
N ILE A 15 14.88 -17.92 34.00
CA ILE A 15 14.03 -16.74 33.83
C ILE A 15 13.39 -16.85 32.44
N PHE A 16 12.20 -17.45 32.39
CA PHE A 16 11.31 -17.28 31.26
C PHE A 16 10.79 -15.85 31.28
N ILE A 17 11.53 -14.93 30.66
CA ILE A 17 10.95 -13.65 30.24
C ILE A 17 10.08 -13.99 29.04
N THR A 18 8.85 -14.42 29.30
CA THR A 18 7.81 -14.34 28.28
C THR A 18 7.57 -12.85 28.08
N SER A 19 8.28 -12.24 27.14
CA SER A 19 7.90 -10.96 26.58
C SER A 19 6.49 -11.15 26.05
N GLY A 20 5.51 -10.76 26.86
CA GLY A 20 4.13 -10.64 26.43
C GLY A 20 4.14 -9.61 25.33
N CYS A 21 4.14 -10.08 24.08
CA CYS A 21 3.89 -9.27 22.92
C CYS A 21 2.49 -8.67 23.14
N LEU A 22 2.43 -7.45 23.67
CA LEU A 22 1.20 -6.67 23.78
C LEU A 22 0.77 -6.43 22.34
N GLN A 23 -0.24 -7.18 21.90
CA GLN A 23 -0.65 -7.20 20.50
C GLN A 23 -1.21 -5.83 20.09
N LEU A 24 -0.34 -4.99 19.50
CA LEU A 24 -0.68 -3.68 18.95
C LEU A 24 -1.68 -3.78 17.78
N SER A 25 -1.79 -4.97 17.15
CA SER A 25 -2.66 -5.24 15.99
C SER A 25 -4.13 -4.90 16.21
N ASN A 26 -4.62 -4.89 17.46
CA ASN A 26 -6.01 -4.57 17.77
C ASN A 26 -6.32 -3.06 17.73
N SER A 27 -5.31 -2.20 17.55
CA SER A 27 -5.45 -0.75 17.60
C SER A 27 -5.44 -0.07 16.23
N ILE A 28 -5.27 -0.84 15.15
CA ILE A 28 -5.07 -0.35 13.79
C ILE A 28 -6.06 -1.05 12.86
N ASN A 29 -6.78 -0.26 12.06
CA ASN A 29 -7.72 -0.75 11.07
C ASN A 29 -7.35 -0.17 9.70
N THR A 30 -7.18 -1.06 8.72
CA THR A 30 -6.81 -0.74 7.35
C THR A 30 -7.93 -1.16 6.41
N SER A 31 -8.24 -0.29 5.45
CA SER A 31 -9.05 -0.60 4.27
C SER A 31 -8.27 -0.20 3.03
N ARG A 32 -8.29 -1.06 2.02
CA ARG A 32 -7.62 -0.85 0.74
C ARG A 32 -8.51 -1.38 -0.37
N GLU A 33 -8.62 -0.64 -1.45
CA GLU A 33 -9.35 -1.03 -2.65
C GLU A 33 -8.56 -0.59 -3.87
N ALA A 34 -8.53 -1.44 -4.89
CA ALA A 34 -7.99 -1.09 -6.19
C ALA A 34 -8.85 -1.71 -7.28
N ARG A 35 -9.15 -0.95 -8.33
CA ARG A 35 -10.05 -1.37 -9.42
C ARG A 35 -9.62 -0.77 -10.76
N ILE A 36 -9.97 -1.47 -11.84
CA ILE A 36 -9.78 -1.01 -13.22
C ILE A 36 -11.15 -1.03 -13.91
N GLU A 37 -11.56 0.10 -14.46
CA GLU A 37 -12.90 0.29 -14.99
C GLU A 37 -12.85 0.97 -16.37
N TYR A 38 -13.93 0.81 -17.15
CA TYR A 38 -14.12 1.60 -18.37
C TYR A 38 -14.41 3.05 -18.03
N LEU A 39 -14.01 3.96 -18.92
CA LEU A 39 -14.40 5.37 -18.80
C LEU A 39 -15.88 5.56 -19.10
N GLY A 40 -16.53 6.40 -18.29
CA GLY A 40 -17.79 7.02 -18.65
C GLY A 40 -17.64 7.98 -19.85
N ASP A 41 -18.76 8.37 -20.45
CA ASP A 41 -18.74 9.30 -21.59
C ASP A 41 -18.15 10.66 -21.20
N GLU A 42 -18.56 11.22 -20.06
CA GLU A 42 -18.05 12.51 -19.55
C GLU A 42 -16.56 12.48 -19.20
N GLU A 43 -16.05 11.34 -18.73
CA GLU A 43 -14.62 11.16 -18.45
C GLU A 43 -13.83 11.11 -19.75
N PHE A 44 -14.35 10.41 -20.76
CA PHE A 44 -13.72 10.31 -22.08
C PHE A 44 -13.68 11.65 -22.82
N GLU A 45 -14.69 12.51 -22.65
CA GLU A 45 -14.67 13.87 -23.23
C GLU A 45 -13.49 14.71 -22.74
N LYS A 46 -12.95 14.43 -21.56
CA LYS A 46 -11.78 15.09 -20.99
C LYS A 46 -10.46 14.51 -21.51
N VAL A 47 -10.49 13.35 -22.16
CA VAL A 47 -9.31 12.67 -22.69
C VAL A 47 -8.86 13.38 -23.98
N ALA A 48 -7.78 14.16 -23.89
CA ALA A 48 -7.12 14.68 -25.08
C ALA A 48 -6.47 13.52 -25.85
N THR A 49 -6.89 13.25 -27.09
CA THR A 49 -6.43 12.09 -27.88
C THR A 49 -5.31 12.41 -28.88
N LEU A 50 -4.73 13.61 -28.79
CA LEU A 50 -3.66 14.07 -29.68
C LEU A 50 -2.46 13.12 -29.63
N GLY A 51 -1.97 12.71 -30.81
CA GLY A 51 -0.82 11.81 -30.93
C GLY A 51 -1.17 10.31 -31.00
N LEU A 52 -2.44 9.94 -30.84
CA LEU A 52 -2.91 8.56 -31.01
C LEU A 52 -3.59 8.37 -32.38
N GLY A 53 -3.40 7.19 -32.98
CA GLY A 53 -4.03 6.82 -34.25
C GLY A 53 -5.49 6.41 -34.03
N SER A 54 -6.42 7.35 -34.20
CA SER A 54 -7.88 7.13 -34.12
C SER A 54 -8.32 6.34 -32.88
N PRO A 55 -7.99 6.79 -31.66
CA PRO A 55 -8.37 6.06 -30.45
C PRO A 55 -9.88 6.13 -30.22
N ILE A 56 -10.44 5.07 -29.64
CA ILE A 56 -11.84 5.01 -29.20
C ILE A 56 -11.92 4.97 -27.68
N LYS A 57 -13.09 5.25 -27.10
CA LYS A 57 -13.31 5.22 -25.65
C LYS A 57 -12.82 3.92 -24.99
N ASP A 58 -13.13 2.79 -25.61
CA ASP A 58 -12.76 1.46 -25.10
C ASP A 58 -11.26 1.17 -25.14
N ASP A 59 -10.46 2.03 -25.78
CA ASP A 59 -9.00 1.94 -25.72
C ASP A 59 -8.43 2.52 -24.39
N PHE A 60 -9.25 3.17 -23.57
CA PHE A 60 -8.86 3.76 -22.29
C PHE A 60 -9.54 3.06 -21.10
N ARG A 61 -8.87 3.10 -19.96
CA ARG A 61 -9.40 2.64 -18.67
C ARG A 61 -9.05 3.65 -17.59
N LYS A 62 -9.81 3.60 -16.50
CA LYS A 62 -9.47 4.26 -15.24
C LYS A 62 -9.02 3.22 -14.24
N TYR A 63 -7.84 3.45 -13.66
CA TYR A 63 -7.40 2.76 -12.47
C TYR A 63 -7.71 3.63 -11.25
N THR A 64 -8.33 3.07 -10.22
CA THR A 64 -8.53 3.76 -8.94
C THR A 64 -7.89 2.97 -7.81
N PHE A 65 -7.18 3.67 -6.93
CA PHE A 65 -6.62 3.15 -5.69
C PHE A 65 -7.08 3.97 -4.50
N ASP A 66 -7.61 3.28 -3.50
CA ASP A 66 -8.03 3.84 -2.22
C ASP A 66 -7.27 3.12 -1.09
N LEU A 67 -6.62 3.88 -0.21
CA LEU A 67 -6.02 3.39 1.02
C LEU A 67 -6.52 4.24 2.19
N LYS A 68 -6.99 3.59 3.24
CA LYS A 68 -7.36 4.21 4.50
C LYS A 68 -6.76 3.43 5.65
N VAL A 69 -5.94 4.08 6.46
CA VAL A 69 -5.44 3.53 7.72
C VAL A 69 -5.97 4.39 8.85
N THR A 70 -6.59 3.75 9.82
CA THR A 70 -7.06 4.36 11.07
C THR A 70 -6.36 3.71 12.23
N HIS A 71 -5.94 4.51 13.20
CA HIS A 71 -5.27 4.01 14.40
C HIS A 71 -5.92 4.58 15.67
N SER A 72 -5.55 4.05 16.83
CA SER A 72 -5.96 4.60 18.12
C SER A 72 -5.11 5.81 18.53
N ASP A 73 -5.56 6.53 19.56
CA ASP A 73 -4.81 7.64 20.20
C ASP A 73 -3.50 7.19 20.88
N LYS A 74 -3.26 5.88 21.02
CA LYS A 74 -2.02 5.34 21.60
C LYS A 74 -0.82 5.42 20.66
N ILE A 75 -1.03 5.81 19.40
CA ILE A 75 0.04 6.06 18.44
C ILE A 75 0.51 7.49 18.63
N VAL A 76 1.80 7.66 18.94
CA VAL A 76 2.42 8.96 19.23
C VAL A 76 3.20 9.51 18.05
N GLU A 77 3.71 8.63 17.19
CA GLU A 77 4.43 9.02 15.98
C GLU A 77 3.93 8.21 14.78
N ARG A 78 3.91 8.89 13.63
CA ARG A 78 3.48 8.35 12.36
C ARG A 78 4.35 8.91 11.25
N ASP A 79 4.94 8.00 10.50
CA ASP A 79 5.67 8.29 9.27
C ASP A 79 5.00 7.58 8.09
N VAL A 80 4.80 8.30 7.00
CA VAL A 80 4.06 7.82 5.83
C VAL A 80 4.81 8.21 4.57
N SER A 81 5.10 7.20 3.75
CA SER A 81 5.68 7.37 2.43
C SER A 81 4.72 6.84 1.37
N PHE A 82 4.36 7.71 0.44
CA PHE A 82 3.57 7.36 -0.74
C PHE A 82 4.47 7.35 -1.98
N PRO A 83 4.16 6.53 -3.00
CA PRO A 83 4.81 6.65 -4.30
C PRO A 83 4.55 8.03 -4.89
N ASP A 84 5.60 8.70 -5.38
CA ASP A 84 5.46 9.97 -6.06
C ASP A 84 4.75 9.83 -7.41
N ASN A 85 4.29 10.95 -7.97
CA ASN A 85 3.54 10.95 -9.24
C ASN A 85 4.35 10.40 -10.42
N ASP A 86 5.68 10.59 -10.42
CA ASP A 86 6.54 10.09 -11.49
C ASP A 86 6.63 8.56 -11.45
N SER A 87 6.67 7.95 -10.26
CA SER A 87 6.68 6.50 -10.07
C SER A 87 5.44 5.84 -10.67
N TRP A 88 4.26 6.45 -10.51
CA TRP A 88 3.02 5.96 -11.15
C TRP A 88 3.11 6.02 -12.67
N LYS A 89 3.56 7.15 -13.20
CA LYS A 89 3.71 7.34 -14.64
C LYS A 89 4.70 6.35 -15.23
N GLU A 90 5.82 6.14 -14.56
CA GLU A 90 6.84 5.17 -14.96
C GLU A 90 6.30 3.74 -14.92
N ALA A 91 5.57 3.36 -13.86
CA ALA A 91 4.95 2.05 -13.75
C ALA A 91 4.07 1.74 -14.97
N PHE A 92 3.12 2.62 -15.30
CA PHE A 92 2.26 2.43 -16.47
C PHE A 92 3.05 2.39 -17.80
N ASN A 93 4.00 3.30 -17.99
CA ASN A 93 4.77 3.36 -19.24
C ASN A 93 5.75 2.19 -19.41
N SER A 94 6.14 1.54 -18.31
CA SER A 94 7.07 0.41 -18.31
C SER A 94 6.45 -0.88 -18.86
N ILE A 95 5.12 -1.03 -18.83
CA ILE A 95 4.39 -2.25 -19.23
C ILE A 95 4.88 -2.79 -20.58
N ASP A 96 4.96 -1.92 -21.58
CA ASP A 96 5.45 -2.26 -22.91
C ASP A 96 6.33 -1.17 -23.54
N SER A 97 6.94 -0.33 -22.69
CA SER A 97 7.81 0.78 -23.10
C SER A 97 7.15 1.81 -24.03
N LYS A 98 5.83 2.02 -23.88
CA LYS A 98 5.05 3.03 -24.60
C LYS A 98 4.46 4.05 -23.63
N VAL A 99 4.00 5.18 -24.17
CA VAL A 99 3.21 6.14 -23.40
C VAL A 99 1.84 5.52 -23.13
N ARG A 100 1.62 5.09 -21.90
CA ARG A 100 0.39 4.47 -21.40
C ARG A 100 -0.33 5.36 -20.40
N TYR A 101 0.42 6.03 -19.53
CA TYR A 101 -0.10 7.01 -18.60
C TYR A 101 -0.66 8.23 -19.35
N TRP A 102 -1.86 8.70 -18.97
CA TRP A 102 -2.50 9.86 -19.60
C TRP A 102 -2.58 11.06 -18.64
N PHE A 103 -3.40 10.95 -17.61
CA PHE A 103 -3.52 11.94 -16.54
C PHE A 103 -3.98 11.27 -15.26
N ASP A 104 -3.81 11.96 -14.14
CA ASP A 104 -4.25 11.53 -12.84
C ASP A 104 -5.00 12.63 -12.10
N GLU A 105 -5.72 12.19 -11.07
CA GLU A 105 -6.22 13.03 -10.00
C GLU A 105 -6.16 12.25 -8.69
N GLY A 106 -6.23 12.93 -7.55
CA GLY A 106 -6.11 12.28 -6.27
C GLY A 106 -5.99 13.23 -5.11
N TYR A 107 -5.95 12.64 -3.91
CA TYR A 107 -5.70 13.38 -2.68
C TYR A 107 -4.98 12.51 -1.66
N GLU A 108 -4.31 13.19 -0.73
CA GLU A 108 -3.63 12.59 0.39
C GLU A 108 -4.06 13.29 1.67
N GLN A 109 -4.27 12.52 2.74
CA GLN A 109 -4.58 13.03 4.07
C GLN A 109 -3.63 12.36 5.07
N ASN A 110 -2.78 13.16 5.71
CA ASN A 110 -1.83 12.70 6.71
C ASN A 110 -1.67 13.74 7.85
N ASN A 111 -2.78 14.32 8.31
CA ASN A 111 -2.76 15.36 9.34
C ASN A 111 -2.35 14.78 10.70
N LYS A 112 -1.39 15.41 11.39
CA LYS A 112 -0.88 14.93 12.69
C LYS A 112 -1.94 14.90 13.81
N GLU A 113 -2.96 15.76 13.72
CA GLU A 113 -4.04 15.85 14.72
C GLU A 113 -5.14 14.81 14.51
N GLU A 114 -5.10 14.05 13.40
CA GLU A 114 -6.09 13.05 13.08
C GLU A 114 -5.48 11.65 13.09
N ASN A 115 -6.23 10.68 13.63
CA ASN A 115 -5.81 9.29 13.66
C ASN A 115 -6.08 8.53 12.35
N THR A 116 -6.12 9.25 11.23
CA THR A 116 -6.45 8.70 9.92
C THR A 116 -5.44 9.14 8.88
N VAL A 117 -4.95 8.17 8.11
CA VAL A 117 -4.25 8.36 6.84
C VAL A 117 -5.19 7.97 5.73
N ARG A 118 -5.31 8.82 4.70
CA ARG A 118 -6.03 8.48 3.46
C ARG A 118 -5.17 8.78 2.26
N PHE A 119 -5.27 7.92 1.26
CA PHE A 119 -4.71 8.14 -0.06
C PHE A 119 -5.75 7.70 -1.08
N HIS A 120 -5.95 8.53 -2.08
CA HIS A 120 -6.83 8.26 -3.19
C HIS A 120 -6.15 8.69 -4.49
N LYS A 121 -6.17 7.82 -5.49
CA LYS A 121 -5.56 8.08 -6.79
C LYS A 121 -6.44 7.50 -7.88
N GLU A 122 -6.77 8.34 -8.86
CA GLU A 122 -7.40 7.92 -10.11
C GLU A 122 -6.43 8.21 -11.25
N ILE A 123 -6.23 7.23 -12.14
CA ILE A 123 -5.31 7.32 -13.26
C ILE A 123 -6.05 6.87 -14.51
N VAL A 124 -6.13 7.75 -15.50
CA VAL A 124 -6.57 7.38 -16.83
C VAL A 124 -5.37 6.94 -17.66
N PHE A 125 -5.48 5.77 -18.28
CA PHE A 125 -4.41 5.18 -19.08
C PHE A 125 -4.92 4.54 -20.37
N TYR A 126 -4.04 4.47 -21.37
CA TYR A 126 -4.30 3.86 -22.66
C TYR A 126 -4.12 2.33 -22.59
N ALA A 127 -5.22 1.62 -22.39
CA ALA A 127 -5.30 0.19 -22.13
C ALA A 127 -5.28 -0.70 -23.38
N LYS A 128 -5.32 -0.13 -24.59
CA LYS A 128 -5.34 -0.93 -25.81
C LYS A 128 -4.16 -1.90 -25.90
N GLY A 129 -4.49 -3.18 -26.02
CA GLY A 129 -3.51 -4.25 -26.20
C GLY A 129 -2.72 -4.62 -24.95
N ILE A 130 -3.16 -4.18 -23.76
CA ILE A 130 -2.63 -4.63 -22.47
C ILE A 130 -3.75 -5.23 -21.62
N THR A 131 -3.39 -6.17 -20.76
CA THR A 131 -4.28 -6.90 -19.86
C THR A 131 -4.24 -6.30 -18.46
N GLU A 132 -5.30 -6.50 -17.67
CA GLU A 132 -5.29 -6.10 -16.26
C GLU A 132 -4.15 -6.75 -15.48
N LYS A 133 -3.76 -7.98 -15.84
CA LYS A 133 -2.63 -8.67 -15.21
C LYS A 133 -1.32 -7.89 -15.41
N GLU A 134 -1.05 -7.40 -16.61
CA GLU A 134 0.15 -6.60 -16.90
C GLU A 134 0.12 -5.27 -16.13
N VAL A 135 -1.06 -4.66 -15.95
CA VAL A 135 -1.22 -3.47 -15.11
C VAL A 135 -0.92 -3.79 -13.64
N LYS A 136 -1.46 -4.89 -13.11
CA LYS A 136 -1.19 -5.35 -11.73
C LYS A 136 0.31 -5.56 -11.50
N GLU A 137 0.98 -6.25 -12.42
CA GLU A 137 2.41 -6.53 -12.34
C GLU A 137 3.26 -5.25 -12.39
N ALA A 138 2.90 -4.29 -13.22
CA ALA A 138 3.60 -3.00 -13.28
C ALA A 138 3.46 -2.18 -12.00
N LEU A 139 2.27 -2.21 -11.38
CA LEU A 139 1.99 -1.52 -10.13
C LEU A 139 2.50 -2.26 -8.89
N ALA A 140 2.85 -3.55 -9.02
CA ALA A 140 3.31 -4.38 -7.91
C ALA A 140 4.58 -3.84 -7.23
N ASN A 141 5.44 -3.15 -8.00
CA ASN A 141 6.69 -2.57 -7.52
C ASN A 141 6.54 -1.21 -6.82
N LEU A 142 5.34 -0.63 -6.82
CA LEU A 142 5.06 0.58 -6.06
C LEU A 142 4.77 0.19 -4.60
N GLU A 143 5.36 0.91 -3.66
CA GLU A 143 5.26 0.61 -2.23
C GLU A 143 4.70 1.81 -1.46
N PHE A 144 3.63 1.55 -0.71
CA PHE A 144 3.14 2.43 0.34
C PHE A 144 3.73 1.96 1.66
N LYS A 145 4.39 2.85 2.39
CA LYS A 145 4.96 2.51 3.71
C LYS A 145 4.33 3.39 4.78
N ILE A 146 3.83 2.75 5.83
CA ILE A 146 3.28 3.42 7.01
C ILE A 146 3.93 2.84 8.25
N ASN A 147 4.67 3.67 8.96
CA ASN A 147 5.31 3.33 10.22
C ASN A 147 4.57 4.03 11.36
N LEU A 148 4.13 3.26 12.36
CA LEU A 148 3.41 3.75 13.52
C LEU A 148 4.17 3.39 14.79
N GLU A 149 4.46 4.38 15.63
CA GLU A 149 5.06 4.17 16.94
C GLU A 149 4.03 4.43 18.04
N SER A 150 3.93 3.50 18.98
CA SER A 150 3.05 3.62 20.13
C SER A 150 3.70 4.34 21.32
N GLU A 151 2.89 4.79 22.29
CA GLU A 151 3.38 5.37 23.55
C GLU A 151 4.39 4.49 24.31
N ASN A 152 4.37 3.17 24.09
CA ASN A 152 5.29 2.23 24.74
C ASN A 152 6.61 2.06 23.98
N GLY A 153 6.79 2.74 22.84
CA GLY A 153 7.93 2.60 21.93
C GLY A 153 7.81 1.39 20.99
N ASP A 154 6.67 0.70 20.94
CA ASP A 154 6.46 -0.37 19.95
C ASP A 154 6.25 0.24 18.56
N ILE A 155 7.03 -0.22 17.58
CA ILE A 155 6.94 0.20 16.18
C ILE A 155 6.22 -0.88 15.37
N THR A 156 5.26 -0.47 14.55
CA THR A 156 4.59 -1.33 13.56
C THR A 156 4.70 -0.73 12.18
N GLU A 157 5.16 -1.54 11.24
CA GLU A 157 5.35 -1.16 9.84
C GLU A 157 4.31 -1.85 8.97
N TYR A 158 3.73 -1.10 8.04
CA TYR A 158 2.81 -1.61 7.04
C TYR A 158 3.32 -1.27 5.65
N GLU A 159 3.38 -2.29 4.81
CA GLU A 159 3.69 -2.14 3.39
C GLU A 159 2.48 -2.57 2.57
N TYR A 160 2.06 -1.71 1.65
CA TYR A 160 0.98 -2.02 0.70
C TYR A 160 1.44 -1.80 -0.73
N SER A 161 1.06 -2.72 -1.61
CA SER A 161 1.20 -2.54 -3.04
C SER A 161 -0.13 -2.11 -3.66
N PRO A 162 -0.15 -1.11 -4.56
CA PRO A 162 -1.31 -0.78 -5.37
C PRO A 162 -1.58 -1.81 -6.49
N GLY A 163 -0.65 -2.73 -6.75
CA GLY A 163 -0.84 -3.86 -7.66
C GLY A 163 -1.79 -4.95 -7.14
N ASP A 164 -2.15 -4.91 -5.85
CA ASP A 164 -3.10 -5.84 -5.22
C ASP A 164 -4.56 -5.50 -5.58
N ILE A 165 -4.89 -5.63 -6.86
CA ILE A 165 -6.20 -5.32 -7.43
C ILE A 165 -7.16 -6.50 -7.23
N SER A 166 -8.29 -6.26 -6.58
CA SER A 166 -9.39 -7.23 -6.49
C SER A 166 -9.91 -7.58 -7.89
N PRO A 167 -10.28 -8.83 -8.18
CA PRO A 167 -10.92 -9.16 -9.46
C PRO A 167 -12.20 -8.34 -9.64
N THR A 168 -12.36 -7.72 -10.80
CA THR A 168 -13.63 -7.17 -11.28
C THR A 168 -14.43 -8.33 -11.92
N ASP A 169 -15.59 -8.64 -11.34
CA ASP A 169 -16.53 -9.66 -11.84
C ASP A 169 -17.13 -9.31 -13.20
#